data_AF-A0A2M7VWH3-F1
#
_entry.id   AF-A0A2M7VWH3-F1
#
_cell.length_a   1.000
_cell.length_b   1.000
_cell.length_c   1.000
_cell.angle_alpha   90.00
_cell.angle_beta   90.00
_cell.angle_gamma   90.00
#
_symmetry.space_group_name_H-M   'P 1'
#
loop_
_entity.id
_entity.type
_entity.pdbx_description
1 polymer ?
#
loop_
_entity_poly.entity_id
_entity_poly.type
_entity_poly.pdbx_seq_one_letter_code
_entity_poly.pdbx_strand_id
1 'polypeptide(L)'
;LKNWGIDQNLIKRMLINYEIIMCEYYMMQGDFTNKDKSLKYIYTNFKYVPLSDFDYLSLAQYYASYAKYDWATKLLSNKVKTVDVDEDLLFYYLNLTLVDDKLTKTADYRTIMLNAINFNKKRFCEIFNPFGQGGVTFQLLEDDYLRKTYCESCH
;
A
#
# COMPACT_ATOMS: atom_id res chain seq x y z
N LEU A 1 -22.58 -13.60 19.15
CA LEU A 1 -21.89 -12.30 19.33
C LEU A 1 -22.85 -11.12 19.23
N LYS A 2 -23.57 -10.91 18.11
CA LYS A 2 -24.56 -9.81 17.99
C LYS A 2 -25.64 -9.83 19.08
N ASN A 3 -26.21 -11.00 19.35
CA ASN A 3 -27.25 -11.18 20.38
C ASN A 3 -26.74 -11.03 21.82
N TRP A 4 -25.44 -10.77 21.99
CA TRP A 4 -24.76 -10.61 23.27
C TRP A 4 -24.31 -9.16 23.50
N GLY A 5 -24.81 -8.21 22.71
CA GLY A 5 -24.51 -6.77 22.86
C GLY A 5 -23.13 -6.35 22.33
N ILE A 6 -22.40 -7.23 21.65
CA ILE A 6 -21.09 -6.90 21.08
C ILE A 6 -21.26 -6.04 19.83
N ASP A 7 -20.50 -4.96 19.78
CA ASP A 7 -20.46 -4.04 18.65
C ASP A 7 -20.18 -4.76 17.31
N GLN A 8 -20.91 -4.36 16.27
CA GLN A 8 -20.83 -5.02 14.97
C GLN A 8 -19.49 -4.77 14.28
N ASN A 9 -18.87 -3.60 14.46
CA ASN A 9 -17.56 -3.32 13.89
C ASN A 9 -16.48 -4.17 14.57
N LEU A 10 -16.60 -4.36 15.89
CA LEU A 10 -15.72 -5.28 16.62
C LEU A 10 -15.84 -6.71 16.11
N ILE A 11 -17.07 -7.22 15.92
CA ILE A 11 -17.28 -8.58 15.37
C ILE A 11 -16.65 -8.71 13.98
N LYS A 12 -16.87 -7.72 13.10
CA LYS A 12 -16.28 -7.72 11.75
C LYS A 12 -14.75 -7.71 11.80
N ARG A 13 -14.16 -6.89 12.67
CA ARG A 13 -12.71 -6.83 12.86
C ARG A 13 -12.17 -8.18 13.34
N MET A 14 -12.84 -8.82 14.29
CA MET A 14 -12.47 -10.17 14.75
C MET A 14 -12.52 -11.20 13.62
N LEU A 15 -13.54 -11.17 12.77
CA LEU A 15 -13.66 -12.09 11.62
C LEU A 15 -12.55 -11.83 10.59
N ILE A 16 -12.23 -10.57 10.30
CA ILE A 16 -11.10 -10.23 9.41
C ILE A 16 -9.79 -10.75 10.00
N ASN A 17 -9.54 -10.53 11.28
CA ASN A 17 -8.33 -11.00 11.95
C ASN A 17 -8.24 -12.54 11.96
N TYR A 18 -9.36 -13.22 12.14
CA TYR A 18 -9.43 -14.69 12.02
C TYR A 18 -9.01 -15.13 10.62
N GLU A 19 -9.53 -14.49 9.58
CA GLU A 19 -9.19 -14.84 8.19
C GLU A 19 -7.72 -14.52 7.82
N ILE A 20 -7.10 -13.52 8.45
CA ILE A 20 -5.64 -13.26 8.33
C ILE A 20 -4.86 -14.48 8.81
N ILE A 21 -5.19 -14.99 10.02
CA ILE A 21 -4.54 -16.17 10.61
C ILE A 21 -4.82 -17.42 9.76
N MET A 22 -6.05 -17.60 9.29
CA MET A 22 -6.40 -18.74 8.46
C MET A 22 -5.69 -18.70 7.10
N CYS A 23 -5.56 -17.53 6.50
CA CYS A 23 -4.82 -17.36 5.24
C CYS A 23 -3.36 -17.81 5.38
N GLU A 24 -2.69 -17.43 6.47
CA GLU A 24 -1.32 -17.88 6.78
C GLU A 24 -1.26 -19.39 7.04
N TYR A 25 -2.18 -19.92 7.84
CA TYR A 25 -2.29 -21.35 8.10
C TYR A 25 -2.44 -22.15 6.80
N TYR A 26 -3.38 -21.76 5.93
CA TYR A 26 -3.60 -22.42 4.64
C TYR A 26 -2.38 -22.30 3.72
N MET A 27 -1.68 -21.16 3.72
CA MET A 27 -0.41 -21.01 3.01
C MET A 27 0.64 -22.02 3.49
N MET A 28 0.79 -22.19 4.81
CA MET A 28 1.73 -23.16 5.40
C MET A 28 1.38 -24.62 5.05
N GLN A 29 0.09 -24.93 4.91
CA GLN A 29 -0.37 -26.26 4.52
C GLN A 29 -0.35 -26.50 3.00
N GLY A 30 -0.04 -25.48 2.18
CA GLY A 30 -0.15 -25.56 0.73
C GLY A 30 -1.59 -25.59 0.21
N ASP A 31 -2.59 -25.27 1.04
CA ASP A 31 -3.99 -25.17 0.66
C ASP A 31 -4.27 -23.80 0.02
N PHE A 32 -3.80 -23.63 -1.21
CA PHE A 32 -3.92 -22.36 -1.93
C PHE A 32 -5.37 -21.94 -2.18
N THR A 33 -6.29 -22.92 -2.29
CA THR A 33 -7.71 -22.64 -2.54
C THR A 33 -8.35 -21.92 -1.36
N ASN A 34 -8.16 -22.44 -0.14
CA ASN A 34 -8.74 -21.80 1.04
C ASN A 34 -7.94 -20.57 1.48
N LYS A 35 -6.62 -20.55 1.23
CA LYS A 35 -5.80 -19.32 1.33
C LYS A 35 -6.36 -18.19 0.46
N ASP A 36 -6.69 -18.45 -0.80
CA ASP A 36 -7.25 -17.43 -1.70
C ASP A 36 -8.64 -16.96 -1.27
N LYS A 37 -9.48 -17.86 -0.73
CA LYS A 37 -10.77 -17.48 -0.14
C LYS A 37 -10.61 -16.55 1.06
N SER A 38 -9.70 -16.90 1.98
CA SER A 38 -9.41 -16.10 3.17
C SER A 38 -8.88 -14.72 2.79
N LEU A 39 -7.90 -14.67 1.87
CA LEU A 39 -7.34 -13.42 1.35
C LEU A 39 -8.40 -12.52 0.70
N LYS A 40 -9.31 -13.11 -0.10
CA LYS A 40 -10.42 -12.38 -0.71
C LYS A 40 -11.45 -11.91 0.31
N TYR A 41 -11.71 -12.69 1.36
CA TYR A 41 -12.59 -12.27 2.45
C TYR A 41 -12.04 -11.02 3.13
N ILE A 42 -10.76 -11.01 3.49
CA ILE A 42 -10.10 -9.84 4.11
C ILE A 42 -10.26 -8.62 3.20
N TYR A 43 -9.90 -8.75 1.92
CA TYR A 43 -9.98 -7.67 0.92
C TYR A 43 -11.40 -7.13 0.70
N THR A 44 -12.42 -7.99 0.77
CA THR A 44 -13.79 -7.54 0.53
C THR A 44 -14.45 -6.92 1.76
N ASN A 45 -13.98 -7.26 2.97
CA ASN A 45 -14.62 -6.89 4.22
C ASN A 45 -13.94 -5.76 5.00
N PHE A 46 -12.65 -5.45 4.75
CA PHE A 46 -11.95 -4.39 5.50
C PHE A 46 -12.65 -3.02 5.40
N LYS A 47 -13.30 -2.73 4.27
CA LYS A 47 -14.00 -1.45 4.05
C LYS A 47 -15.19 -1.21 5.00
N TYR A 48 -15.62 -2.23 5.73
CA TYR A 48 -16.73 -2.15 6.68
C TYR A 48 -16.27 -2.00 8.13
N VAL A 49 -14.98 -1.84 8.37
CA VAL A 49 -14.42 -1.52 9.69
C VAL A 49 -13.66 -0.19 9.60
N PRO A 50 -13.69 0.63 10.65
CA PRO A 50 -12.81 1.80 10.71
C PRO A 50 -11.36 1.33 10.76
N LEU A 51 -10.52 1.95 9.94
CA LEU A 51 -9.09 1.66 9.84
C LEU A 51 -8.29 2.89 10.26
N SER A 52 -7.25 2.66 11.05
CA SER A 52 -6.17 3.63 11.24
C SER A 52 -5.20 3.62 10.07
N ASP A 53 -4.34 4.62 9.97
CA ASP A 53 -3.30 4.66 8.93
C ASP A 53 -2.35 3.45 9.04
N PHE A 54 -2.06 3.01 10.26
CA PHE A 54 -1.33 1.76 10.52
C PHE A 54 -2.05 0.53 9.96
N ASP A 55 -3.38 0.42 10.13
CA ASP A 55 -4.13 -0.72 9.60
C ASP A 55 -4.10 -0.71 8.05
N TYR A 56 -4.19 0.48 7.42
CA TYR A 56 -4.04 0.61 5.96
C TYR A 56 -2.67 0.15 5.48
N LEU A 57 -1.59 0.57 6.15
CA LEU A 57 -0.22 0.20 5.78
C LEU A 57 -0.02 -1.31 5.93
N SER A 58 -0.45 -1.85 7.07
CA SER A 58 -0.36 -3.28 7.38
C SER A 58 -1.10 -4.14 6.35
N LEU A 59 -2.32 -3.74 5.97
CA LEU A 59 -3.09 -4.45 4.95
C LEU A 59 -2.45 -4.35 3.56
N ALA A 60 -1.90 -3.18 3.19
CA ALA A 60 -1.22 -3.03 1.91
C ALA A 60 0.03 -3.92 1.83
N GLN A 61 0.85 -3.94 2.89
CA GLN A 61 2.01 -4.83 3.02
C GLN A 61 1.62 -6.30 3.00
N TYR A 62 0.53 -6.65 3.69
CA TYR A 62 -0.02 -7.99 3.68
C TYR A 62 -0.46 -8.42 2.27
N TYR A 63 -1.15 -7.57 1.50
CA TYR A 63 -1.50 -7.91 0.12
C TYR A 63 -0.26 -8.05 -0.78
N ALA A 64 0.72 -7.16 -0.62
CA ALA A 64 1.97 -7.24 -1.37
C ALA A 64 2.76 -8.53 -1.08
N SER A 65 2.75 -9.04 0.16
CA SER A 65 3.43 -10.31 0.51
C SER A 65 2.83 -11.53 -0.20
N TYR A 66 1.55 -11.46 -0.59
CA TYR A 66 0.88 -12.44 -1.45
C TYR A 66 0.88 -12.05 -2.94
N ALA A 67 1.77 -11.15 -3.35
CA ALA A 67 1.89 -10.61 -4.71
C ALA A 67 0.59 -9.98 -5.27
N LYS A 68 -0.31 -9.49 -4.40
CA LYS A 68 -1.52 -8.74 -4.77
C LYS A 68 -1.25 -7.23 -4.76
N TYR A 69 -0.26 -6.80 -5.55
CA TYR A 69 0.15 -5.40 -5.64
C TYR A 69 -0.97 -4.49 -6.15
N ASP A 70 -1.84 -4.99 -7.04
CA ASP A 70 -3.03 -4.28 -7.52
C ASP A 70 -4.03 -4.00 -6.38
N TRP A 71 -4.16 -4.91 -5.42
CA TRP A 71 -5.03 -4.71 -4.26
C TRP A 71 -4.42 -3.74 -3.26
N ALA A 72 -3.10 -3.84 -3.02
CA ALA A 72 -2.36 -2.91 -2.16
C ALA A 72 -2.43 -1.48 -2.69
N THR A 73 -2.15 -1.27 -3.98
CA THR A 73 -2.22 0.05 -4.63
C THR A 73 -3.64 0.60 -4.64
N LYS A 74 -4.64 -0.23 -4.94
CA LYS A 74 -6.05 0.19 -4.89
C LYS A 74 -6.50 0.58 -3.49
N LEU A 75 -6.10 -0.18 -2.46
CA LEU A 75 -6.39 0.13 -1.05
C LEU A 75 -5.91 1.54 -0.68
N LEU A 76 -4.68 1.89 -1.10
CA LEU A 76 -4.03 3.15 -0.74
C LEU A 76 -4.40 4.32 -1.65
N SER A 77 -4.84 4.07 -2.89
CA SER A 77 -5.05 5.09 -3.92
C SER A 77 -5.89 6.30 -3.52
N ASN A 78 -6.94 6.10 -2.72
CA ASN A 78 -7.78 7.20 -2.23
C ASN A 78 -7.14 7.93 -1.06
N LYS A 79 -6.40 7.20 -0.21
CA LYS A 79 -5.80 7.75 1.01
C LYS A 79 -4.59 8.63 0.69
N VAL A 80 -3.78 8.26 -0.30
CA VAL A 80 -2.62 9.06 -0.72
C VAL A 80 -2.95 10.37 -1.43
N LYS A 81 -4.24 10.56 -1.78
CA LYS A 81 -4.76 11.80 -2.35
C LYS A 81 -5.30 12.76 -1.28
N THR A 82 -5.36 12.36 -0.01
CA THR A 82 -5.81 13.26 1.07
C THR A 82 -4.66 14.16 1.53
N VAL A 83 -5.00 15.35 2.02
CA VAL A 83 -4.01 16.37 2.44
C VAL A 83 -3.30 15.94 3.73
N ASP A 84 -3.97 15.15 4.57
CA ASP A 84 -3.52 14.62 5.85
C ASP A 84 -3.00 13.18 5.74
N VAL A 85 -2.55 12.76 4.55
CA VAL A 85 -2.01 11.42 4.36
C VAL A 85 -0.80 11.18 5.29
N ASP A 86 -0.79 10.02 5.93
CA ASP A 86 0.37 9.53 6.66
C ASP A 86 1.58 9.30 5.73
N GLU A 87 2.77 9.67 6.22
CA GLU A 87 4.01 9.59 5.44
C GLU A 87 4.28 8.16 4.95
N ASP A 88 4.15 7.16 5.82
CA ASP A 88 4.48 5.79 5.47
C ASP A 88 3.52 5.24 4.42
N LEU A 89 2.24 5.62 4.45
CA LEU A 89 1.28 5.27 3.40
C LEU A 89 1.66 5.89 2.05
N LEU A 90 2.01 7.18 2.06
CA LEU A 90 2.39 7.91 0.85
C LEU A 90 3.61 7.28 0.19
N PHE A 91 4.67 7.03 0.96
CA PHE A 91 5.91 6.46 0.46
C PHE A 91 5.77 4.99 0.09
N TYR A 92 4.99 4.22 0.84
CA TYR A 92 4.73 2.82 0.47
C TYR A 92 3.95 2.72 -0.85
N TYR A 93 2.96 3.59 -1.08
CA TYR A 93 2.25 3.65 -2.36
C TYR A 93 3.19 4.01 -3.51
N LEU A 94 4.07 5.00 -3.35
CA LEU A 94 5.06 5.36 -4.37
C LEU A 94 5.97 4.17 -4.68
N ASN A 95 6.49 3.48 -3.66
CA ASN A 95 7.33 2.30 -3.86
C ASN A 95 6.63 1.19 -4.65
N LEU A 96 5.31 1.03 -4.50
CA LEU A 96 4.52 0.05 -5.25
C LEU A 96 4.25 0.45 -6.70
N THR A 97 4.30 1.74 -7.03
CA THR A 97 3.71 2.28 -8.28
C THR A 97 4.69 3.02 -9.18
N LEU A 98 5.85 3.44 -8.68
CA LEU A 98 6.81 4.26 -9.43
C LEU A 98 7.37 3.57 -10.68
N VAL A 99 7.34 2.24 -10.72
CA VAL A 99 7.76 1.44 -11.87
C VAL A 99 6.71 1.41 -13.00
N ASP A 100 5.48 1.88 -12.75
CA ASP A 100 4.42 1.93 -13.77
C ASP A 100 4.45 3.29 -14.50
N ASP A 101 5.02 3.27 -15.70
CA ASP A 101 5.20 4.45 -16.56
C ASP A 101 3.86 5.12 -16.97
N LYS A 102 2.75 4.38 -16.91
CA LYS A 102 1.43 4.95 -17.20
C LYS A 102 0.96 5.80 -16.04
N LEU A 103 1.23 5.38 -14.80
CA LEU A 103 0.87 6.13 -13.61
C LEU A 103 1.68 7.42 -13.50
N THR A 104 3.00 7.36 -13.66
CA THR A 104 3.92 8.51 -13.52
C THR A 104 3.59 9.67 -14.46
N LYS A 105 2.97 9.38 -15.60
CA LYS A 105 2.55 10.37 -16.60
C LYS A 105 1.24 11.09 -16.26
N THR A 106 0.45 10.60 -15.30
CA THR A 106 -0.84 11.21 -14.93
C THR A 106 -0.69 12.42 -14.01
N ALA A 107 -1.53 13.44 -14.18
CA ALA A 107 -1.49 14.64 -13.34
C ALA A 107 -1.73 14.34 -11.84
N ASP A 108 -2.64 13.40 -11.55
CA ASP A 108 -2.90 12.93 -10.18
C ASP A 108 -1.63 12.38 -9.52
N TYR A 109 -0.89 11.53 -10.24
CA TYR A 109 0.32 10.93 -9.71
C TYR A 109 1.44 11.94 -9.49
N ARG A 110 1.56 12.93 -10.39
CA ARG A 110 2.49 14.05 -10.22
C ARG A 110 2.20 14.84 -8.95
N THR A 111 0.92 15.04 -8.63
CA THR A 111 0.50 15.70 -7.39
C THR A 111 0.90 14.88 -6.15
N ILE A 112 0.75 13.56 -6.21
CA ILE A 112 1.19 12.65 -5.14
C ILE A 112 2.71 12.73 -4.94
N MET A 113 3.48 12.75 -6.02
CA MET A 113 4.95 12.91 -5.94
C MET A 113 5.36 14.27 -5.38
N LEU A 114 4.72 15.35 -5.81
CA LEU A 114 4.97 16.69 -5.27
C LEU A 114 4.63 16.76 -3.77
N ASN A 115 3.55 16.10 -3.35
CA ASN A 115 3.22 15.96 -1.93
C ASN A 115 4.36 15.25 -1.19
N ALA A 116 4.87 14.12 -1.70
CA ALA A 116 5.97 13.39 -1.06
C ALA A 116 7.27 14.20 -0.98
N ILE A 117 7.60 14.99 -2.01
CA ILE A 117 8.74 15.92 -1.99
C ILE A 117 8.58 16.96 -0.89
N ASN A 118 7.41 17.56 -0.76
CA ASN A 118 7.12 18.56 0.26
C ASN A 118 7.09 17.96 1.67
N PHE A 119 6.56 16.74 1.80
CA PHE A 119 6.43 16.05 3.08
C PHE A 119 7.80 15.62 3.62
N ASN A 120 8.59 14.92 2.80
CA ASN A 120 9.91 14.46 3.18
C ASN A 120 10.81 14.32 1.94
N LYS A 121 11.39 15.45 1.50
CA LYS A 121 12.33 15.51 0.37
C LYS A 121 13.45 14.47 0.46
N LYS A 122 14.04 14.28 1.64
CA LYS A 122 15.14 13.32 1.83
C LYS A 122 14.68 11.91 1.48
N ARG A 123 13.58 11.46 2.07
CA ARG A 123 13.01 10.13 1.82
C ARG A 123 12.58 9.95 0.37
N PHE A 124 12.07 11.00 -0.27
CA PHE A 124 11.76 10.99 -1.70
C PHE A 124 12.99 10.73 -2.57
N CYS A 125 14.10 11.42 -2.28
CA CYS A 125 15.34 11.21 -3.01
C CYS A 125 15.90 9.80 -2.83
N GLU A 126 15.75 9.22 -1.63
CA GLU A 126 16.20 7.86 -1.32
C GLU A 126 15.46 6.78 -2.13
N ILE A 127 14.25 7.06 -2.65
CA ILE A 127 13.51 6.10 -3.50
C ILE A 127 14.33 5.71 -4.76
N PHE A 128 15.13 6.63 -5.28
CA PHE A 128 15.92 6.43 -6.49
C PHE A 128 17.24 5.68 -6.24
N ASN A 129 17.56 5.37 -4.99
CA ASN A 129 18.74 4.56 -4.67
C ASN A 129 18.61 3.14 -5.25
N PRO A 130 19.73 2.42 -5.43
CA PRO A 130 19.70 1.02 -5.83
C PRO A 130 18.89 0.15 -4.86
N PHE A 131 18.28 -0.91 -5.41
CA PHE A 131 17.65 -1.95 -4.60
C PHE A 131 18.65 -2.52 -3.58
N GLY A 132 18.21 -2.65 -2.32
CA GLY A 132 19.07 -3.06 -1.20
C GLY A 132 19.84 -1.92 -0.52
N GLN A 133 19.76 -0.69 -1.04
CA GLN A 133 20.31 0.53 -0.41
C GLN A 133 19.21 1.52 0.00
N GLY A 134 18.00 1.00 0.25
CA GLY A 134 16.85 1.80 0.68
C GLY A 134 16.00 2.38 -0.46
N GLY A 135 16.39 2.19 -1.72
CA GLY A 135 15.61 2.61 -2.88
C GLY A 135 14.92 1.46 -3.63
N VAL A 136 14.10 1.82 -4.61
CA VAL A 136 13.31 0.89 -5.44
C VAL A 136 14.16 0.35 -6.59
N THR A 137 14.65 1.23 -7.46
CA THR A 137 15.63 0.92 -8.52
C THR A 137 16.14 2.20 -9.16
N PHE A 138 17.41 2.24 -9.56
CA PHE A 138 17.98 3.34 -10.33
C PHE A 138 17.39 3.45 -11.75
N GLN A 139 16.78 2.37 -12.25
CA GLN A 139 16.13 2.32 -13.57
C GLN A 139 14.91 3.27 -13.65
N LEU A 140 14.39 3.73 -12.51
CA LEU A 140 13.37 4.78 -12.48
C LEU A 140 13.81 6.07 -13.21
N LEU A 141 15.12 6.32 -13.30
CA LEU A 141 15.67 7.49 -14.00
C LEU A 141 15.68 7.35 -15.54
N GLU A 142 15.24 6.21 -16.08
CA GLU A 142 14.96 6.08 -17.51
C GLU A 142 13.65 6.78 -17.91
N ASP A 143 12.72 6.98 -16.97
CA ASP A 143 11.53 7.80 -17.19
C ASP A 143 11.91 9.28 -17.15
N ASP A 144 11.68 10.00 -18.25
CA ASP A 144 12.05 11.41 -18.41
C ASP A 144 11.44 12.32 -17.34
N TYR A 145 10.20 12.05 -16.92
CA TYR A 145 9.51 12.84 -15.91
C TYR A 145 10.09 12.59 -14.52
N LEU A 146 10.29 11.31 -14.16
CA LEU A 146 10.91 10.94 -12.89
C LEU A 146 12.33 11.50 -12.78
N ARG A 147 13.13 11.36 -13.84
CA ARG A 147 14.50 11.90 -13.90
C ARG A 147 14.51 13.42 -13.70
N LYS A 148 13.65 14.15 -14.44
CA LYS A 148 13.55 15.60 -14.30
C LYS A 148 13.16 15.99 -12.87
N THR A 149 12.14 15.36 -12.33
CA THR A 149 11.63 15.62 -10.98
C THR A 149 12.72 15.36 -9.93
N TYR A 150 13.46 14.26 -10.06
CA TYR A 150 14.59 13.93 -9.20
C TYR A 150 15.70 14.99 -9.29
N CYS A 151 16.11 15.39 -10.50
CA CYS A 151 17.15 16.41 -10.69
C CYS A 151 16.75 17.77 -10.08
N GLU A 152 15.50 18.20 -10.24
CA GLU A 152 15.01 19.48 -9.71
C GLU A 152 14.78 19.46 -8.20
N SER A 153 14.42 18.28 -7.65
CA SER A 153 14.00 18.17 -6.26
C SER A 153 15.10 17.66 -5.34
N CYS A 154 16.10 16.94 -5.83
CA CYS A 154 17.11 16.27 -4.99
C CYS A 154 18.52 16.85 -5.10
N HIS A 155 18.76 17.76 -6.05
CA HIS A 155 20.04 18.44 -6.29
C HIS A 155 19.85 19.94 -6.41
#